data_AF-A0A959W6J9-F1
#
_entry.id   AF-A0A959W6J9-F1
#
_cell.length_a   1.000
_cell.length_b   1.000
_cell.length_c   1.000
_cell.angle_alpha   90.00
_cell.angle_beta   90.00
_cell.angle_gamma   90.00
#
_symmetry.space_group_name_H-M   'P 1'
#
loop_
_entity.id
_entity.type
_entity.pdbx_description
1 polymer ?
#
loop_
_entity_poly.entity_id
_entity_poly.type
_entity_poly.pdbx_seq_one_letter_code
_entity_poly.pdbx_strand_id
1 'polypeptide(L)'
;MTGKPAVIFTRAIRESGLVAEADRGVVLVSGGADSTALLLGLHALLGGERLLALHVNYGLRPTADDDEQVVRDLCERLGVELVVRRAGRPEGNVQAWAREIRLGAAEEIRSRKEMDWIAVGHNRSDQAETLLYRLVSSPGARSLIAMPPRSGRLIRPLLSLDRGLIRRMLEFEFDFAEDPTNQDPAYARNRIRLEVMPQLEQVNSGAELNIIRTRQELVEDEQALAEMAESALGLRGLDPEYGLPRKSLEVQLPAVRRRMIRRLAEVALGRPVAVSQELVTEALRLAAQPEGGKLDLGGGDFLLIEAGEVRIRSGGGTNTEGVAEPVRVNLDAGSVQFGRWEIESSLTSEVEARAGFGDPWTAFLDAGDLLAWLISSSPDADDLLLAVRPWHSGDRVEPLGMSGSKTLQDVFTDALVPASRRRQWPVLVIGNTVIWVPGLLRSRHLLIGGPAKDVLRLHARPPFPI
;
A
#
# COMPACT_ATOMS: atom_id res chain seq x y z
N MET A 1 16.19 -20.07 35.62
CA MET A 1 17.58 -20.47 35.29
C MET A 1 18.32 -19.25 34.79
N THR A 2 19.35 -18.79 35.50
CA THR A 2 20.10 -17.55 35.21
C THR A 2 21.57 -17.86 34.88
N GLY A 3 21.80 -18.77 33.93
CA GLY A 3 23.13 -19.06 33.42
C GLY A 3 23.72 -17.88 32.65
N LYS A 4 25.05 -17.81 32.52
CA LYS A 4 25.74 -16.77 31.72
C LYS A 4 25.21 -16.66 30.28
N PRO A 5 24.85 -17.75 29.57
CA PRO A 5 24.29 -17.67 28.22
C PRO A 5 22.96 -16.92 28.17
N ALA A 6 22.05 -17.21 29.10
CA ALA A 6 20.73 -16.58 29.15
C ALA A 6 20.83 -15.06 29.32
N VAL A 7 21.80 -14.57 30.10
CA VAL A 7 22.03 -13.12 30.31
C VAL A 7 22.42 -12.42 29.01
N ILE A 8 23.32 -13.02 28.22
CA ILE A 8 23.79 -12.43 26.95
C ILE A 8 22.63 -12.37 25.95
N PHE A 9 21.87 -13.46 25.79
CA PHE A 9 20.74 -13.50 24.86
C PHE A 9 19.62 -12.55 25.28
N THR A 10 19.29 -12.51 26.57
CA THR A 10 18.29 -11.56 27.12
C THR A 10 18.68 -10.11 26.87
N ARG A 11 19.97 -9.79 27.07
CA ARG A 11 20.49 -8.45 26.81
C ARG A 11 20.35 -8.08 25.34
N ALA A 12 20.77 -8.96 24.43
CA ALA A 12 20.64 -8.72 22.98
C ALA A 12 19.18 -8.52 22.55
N ILE A 13 18.25 -9.31 23.12
CA ILE A 13 16.81 -9.19 22.85
C ILE A 13 16.28 -7.85 23.38
N ARG A 14 16.66 -7.42 24.59
CA ARG A 14 16.26 -6.11 25.13
C ARG A 14 16.78 -4.96 24.28
N GLU A 15 18.07 -5.00 23.92
CA GLU A 15 18.71 -3.98 23.07
C GLU A 15 18.10 -3.92 21.66
N SER A 16 17.46 -4.99 21.18
CA SER A 16 16.75 -4.98 19.90
C SER A 16 15.51 -4.07 19.89
N GLY A 17 14.92 -3.79 21.06
CA GLY A 17 13.68 -3.01 21.19
C GLY A 17 12.44 -3.66 20.55
N LEU A 18 12.50 -4.94 20.19
CA LEU A 18 11.43 -5.63 19.45
C LEU A 18 10.36 -6.28 20.33
N VAL A 19 10.66 -6.44 21.63
CA VAL A 19 9.87 -7.20 22.62
C VAL A 19 9.64 -6.32 23.85
N ALA A 20 8.39 -6.11 24.23
CA ALA A 20 8.02 -5.48 25.48
C ALA A 20 7.82 -6.52 26.59
N GLU A 21 8.00 -6.14 27.86
CA GLU A 21 7.94 -7.06 29.01
C GLU A 21 6.55 -7.71 29.21
N ALA A 22 5.50 -7.09 28.69
CA ALA A 22 4.14 -7.60 28.74
C ALA A 22 3.77 -8.51 27.55
N ASP A 23 4.63 -8.60 26.53
CA ASP A 23 4.32 -9.31 25.29
C ASP A 23 4.16 -10.82 25.53
N ARG A 24 3.37 -11.45 24.66
CA ARG A 24 3.27 -12.91 24.50
C ARG A 24 3.59 -13.28 23.06
N GLY A 25 4.29 -14.38 22.84
CA GLY A 25 4.82 -14.67 21.51
C GLY A 25 5.00 -16.14 21.16
N VAL A 26 4.91 -16.41 19.85
CA VAL A 26 5.25 -17.71 19.27
C VAL A 26 6.74 -17.71 18.92
N VAL A 27 7.50 -18.69 19.39
CA VAL A 27 8.91 -18.86 19.08
C VAL A 27 9.08 -20.04 18.14
N LEU A 28 9.68 -19.82 16.97
CA LEU A 28 10.00 -20.89 16.03
C LEU A 28 11.29 -21.60 16.46
N VAL A 29 11.15 -22.86 16.89
CA VAL A 29 12.24 -23.66 17.45
C VAL A 29 12.55 -24.84 16.53
N SER A 30 13.71 -24.81 15.87
CA SER A 30 14.13 -25.87 14.94
C SER A 30 14.96 -26.96 15.60
N GLY A 31 15.37 -26.79 16.86
CA GLY A 31 16.31 -27.67 17.57
C GLY A 31 17.77 -27.29 17.39
N GLY A 32 18.08 -26.32 16.53
CA GLY A 32 19.44 -25.83 16.32
C GLY A 32 19.81 -24.67 17.25
N ALA A 33 21.12 -24.43 17.38
CA ALA A 33 21.73 -23.45 18.29
C ALA A 33 21.04 -22.06 18.29
N ASP A 34 20.80 -21.48 17.11
CA ASP A 34 20.22 -20.14 17.01
C ASP A 34 18.80 -20.07 17.59
N SER A 35 18.00 -21.12 17.37
CA SER A 35 16.62 -21.19 17.89
C SER A 35 16.58 -21.49 19.38
N THR A 36 17.53 -22.28 19.90
CA THR A 36 17.72 -22.52 21.32
C THR A 36 18.13 -21.24 22.06
N ALA A 37 19.09 -20.49 21.53
CA ALA A 37 19.50 -19.20 22.09
C ALA A 37 18.35 -18.19 22.14
N LEU A 38 17.53 -18.16 21.08
CA LEU A 38 16.35 -17.31 21.03
C LEU A 38 15.35 -17.67 22.12
N LEU A 39 15.02 -18.96 22.26
CA LEU A 39 14.07 -19.42 23.27
C LEU A 39 14.57 -19.12 24.69
N LEU A 40 15.85 -19.39 24.97
CA LEU A 40 16.47 -19.12 26.28
C LEU A 40 16.44 -17.64 26.64
N GLY A 41 16.81 -16.78 25.70
CA GLY A 41 16.81 -15.34 25.93
C GLY A 41 15.40 -14.77 26.12
N LEU A 42 14.42 -15.23 25.34
CA LEU A 42 13.03 -14.81 25.50
C LEU A 42 12.42 -15.33 26.80
N HIS A 43 12.71 -16.58 27.17
CA HIS A 43 12.25 -17.18 28.43
C HIS A 43 12.79 -16.41 29.63
N ALA A 44 14.08 -16.07 29.62
CA ALA A 44 14.69 -15.27 30.69
C ALA A 44 14.16 -13.83 30.75
N LEU A 45 13.65 -13.28 29.64
CA LEU A 45 13.04 -11.95 29.58
C LEU A 45 11.58 -11.94 30.05
N LEU A 46 10.77 -12.90 29.58
CA LEU A 46 9.31 -12.85 29.67
C LEU A 46 8.69 -13.89 30.61
N GLY A 47 9.42 -14.95 30.94
CA GLY A 47 8.83 -16.15 31.58
C GLY A 47 8.27 -17.14 30.55
N GLY A 48 8.16 -18.41 30.95
CA GLY A 48 7.71 -19.49 30.06
C GLY A 48 6.22 -19.41 29.71
N GLU A 49 5.40 -18.87 30.60
CA GLU A 49 3.94 -18.73 30.46
C GLU A 49 3.51 -17.73 29.38
N ARG A 50 4.42 -16.84 28.97
CA ARG A 50 4.20 -15.87 27.89
C ARG A 50 4.64 -16.39 26.53
N LEU A 51 5.27 -17.56 26.49
CA LEU A 51 5.87 -18.12 25.29
C LEU A 51 5.16 -19.39 24.86
N LEU A 52 5.12 -19.59 23.55
CA LEU A 52 4.78 -20.87 22.95
C LEU A 52 5.84 -21.22 21.92
N ALA A 53 6.47 -22.37 22.09
CA ALA A 53 7.40 -22.92 21.12
C ALA A 53 6.62 -23.65 20.02
N LEU A 54 6.95 -23.38 18.76
CA LEU A 54 6.47 -24.13 17.60
C LEU A 54 7.66 -24.83 16.93
N HIS A 55 7.59 -26.15 16.88
CA HIS A 55 8.49 -26.99 16.08
C HIS A 55 7.74 -27.55 14.87
N VAL A 56 8.41 -27.54 13.71
CA VAL A 56 7.88 -28.18 12.49
C VAL A 56 8.80 -29.33 12.11
N ASN A 57 8.30 -30.56 12.30
CA ASN A 57 8.98 -31.77 11.87
C ASN A 57 8.55 -32.08 10.43
N TYR A 58 9.46 -31.89 9.47
CA TYR A 58 9.14 -32.08 8.04
C TYR A 58 9.19 -33.55 7.59
N GLY A 59 9.70 -34.47 8.41
CA GLY A 59 9.87 -35.87 8.03
C GLY A 59 10.79 -36.10 6.81
N LEU A 60 11.60 -35.11 6.43
CA LEU A 60 12.49 -35.18 5.26
C LEU A 60 13.83 -35.87 5.57
N ARG A 61 14.13 -36.09 6.85
CA ARG A 61 15.40 -36.67 7.32
C ARG A 61 15.16 -37.82 8.29
N PRO A 62 16.07 -38.81 8.33
CA PRO A 62 16.05 -39.85 9.37
C PRO A 62 16.14 -39.28 10.80
N THR A 63 16.87 -38.18 10.99
CA THR A 63 17.07 -37.54 12.30
C THR A 63 15.94 -36.57 12.69
N ALA A 64 14.89 -36.43 11.87
CA ALA A 64 13.86 -35.42 12.12
C ALA A 64 13.08 -35.69 13.41
N ASP A 65 12.91 -36.96 13.79
CA ASP A 65 12.30 -37.32 15.07
C ASP A 65 13.26 -37.09 16.25
N ASP A 66 14.58 -37.21 16.06
CA ASP A 66 15.57 -36.86 17.09
C ASP A 66 15.60 -35.33 17.32
N ASP A 67 15.57 -34.54 16.25
CA ASP A 67 15.46 -33.08 16.30
C ASP A 67 14.20 -32.65 17.09
N GLU A 68 13.08 -33.34 16.87
CA GLU A 68 11.83 -33.11 17.61
C GLU A 68 11.99 -33.42 19.10
N GLN A 69 12.66 -34.53 19.45
CA GLN A 69 12.88 -34.92 20.84
C GLN A 69 13.75 -33.89 21.59
N VAL A 70 14.83 -33.39 20.96
CA VAL A 70 15.67 -32.32 21.53
C VAL A 70 14.83 -31.08 21.87
N VAL A 71 13.88 -30.72 21.01
CA VAL A 71 13.00 -29.57 21.26
C VAL A 71 11.99 -29.85 22.38
N ARG A 72 11.46 -31.08 22.47
CA ARG A 72 10.58 -31.51 23.57
C ARG A 72 11.27 -31.36 24.92
N ASP A 73 12.47 -31.94 25.04
CA ASP A 73 13.25 -31.92 26.27
C ASP A 73 13.61 -30.49 26.69
N LEU A 74 13.96 -29.63 25.71
CA LEU A 74 14.23 -28.22 25.95
C LEU A 74 13.00 -27.47 26.48
N CYS A 75 11.83 -27.67 25.87
CA CYS A 75 10.61 -26.97 26.27
C CYS A 75 10.10 -27.45 27.63
N GLU A 76 10.19 -28.76 27.92
CA GLU A 76 9.86 -29.32 29.22
C GLU A 76 10.77 -28.75 30.32
N ARG A 77 12.08 -28.72 30.07
CA ARG A 77 13.06 -28.14 31.01
C ARG A 77 12.81 -26.66 31.30
N LEU A 78 12.27 -25.91 30.32
CA LEU A 78 11.98 -24.47 30.45
C LEU A 78 10.55 -24.18 30.92
N GLY A 79 9.67 -25.17 31.03
CA GLY A 79 8.25 -24.95 31.32
C GLY A 79 7.54 -24.11 30.26
N VAL A 80 7.94 -24.26 28.99
CA VAL A 80 7.34 -23.56 27.84
C VAL A 80 6.38 -24.50 27.11
N GLU A 81 5.20 -24.02 26.76
CA GLU A 81 4.25 -24.81 25.96
C GLU A 81 4.83 -25.10 24.57
N LEU A 82 4.85 -26.36 24.16
CA LEU A 82 5.32 -26.79 22.84
C LEU A 82 4.17 -27.29 21.96
N VAL A 83 4.08 -26.72 20.76
CA VAL A 83 3.27 -27.26 19.66
C VAL A 83 4.19 -27.87 18.62
N VAL A 84 3.96 -29.14 18.29
CA VAL A 84 4.66 -29.82 17.19
C VAL A 84 3.72 -29.96 16.00
N ARG A 85 4.16 -29.47 14.83
CA ARG A 85 3.49 -29.66 13.55
C ARG A 85 4.30 -30.63 12.70
N ARG A 86 3.73 -31.78 12.36
CA ARG A 86 4.33 -32.67 11.35
C ARG A 86 3.89 -32.22 9.97
N ALA A 87 4.85 -31.91 9.10
CA ALA A 87 4.56 -31.52 7.73
C ALA A 87 4.26 -32.76 6.87
N GLY A 88 3.42 -32.57 5.86
CA GLY A 88 3.15 -33.60 4.85
C GLY A 88 4.28 -33.69 3.81
N ARG A 89 3.95 -34.15 2.60
CA ARG A 89 4.91 -34.19 1.49
C ARG A 89 5.14 -32.78 0.91
N PRO A 90 6.37 -32.47 0.46
CA PRO A 90 6.66 -31.20 -0.17
C PRO A 90 5.98 -31.05 -1.53
N GLU A 91 5.53 -29.83 -1.83
CA GLU A 91 5.04 -29.43 -3.14
C GLU A 91 5.99 -28.38 -3.73
N GLY A 92 6.54 -28.65 -4.92
CA GLY A 92 7.45 -27.72 -5.60
C GLY A 92 8.81 -27.53 -4.92
N ASN A 93 9.24 -26.27 -4.76
CA ASN A 93 10.53 -25.96 -4.14
C ASN A 93 10.47 -26.21 -2.62
N VAL A 94 11.25 -27.19 -2.16
CA VAL A 94 11.26 -27.64 -0.75
C VAL A 94 11.54 -26.50 0.23
N GLN A 95 12.43 -25.57 -0.08
CA GLN A 95 12.75 -24.45 0.83
C GLN A 95 11.61 -23.44 0.94
N ALA A 96 10.98 -23.12 -0.20
CA ALA A 96 9.81 -22.23 -0.23
C ALA A 96 8.62 -22.86 0.51
N TRP A 97 8.33 -24.13 0.21
CA TRP A 97 7.30 -24.93 0.88
C TRP A 97 7.54 -25.02 2.39
N ALA A 98 8.75 -25.36 2.83
CA ALA A 98 9.07 -25.45 4.25
C ALA A 98 8.90 -24.11 4.96
N ARG A 99 9.31 -23.01 4.32
CA ARG A 99 9.11 -21.66 4.85
C ARG A 99 7.63 -21.32 4.99
N GLU A 100 6.82 -21.66 4.00
CA GLU A 100 5.37 -21.40 3.99
C GLU A 100 4.66 -22.16 5.11
N ILE A 101 4.87 -23.47 5.22
CA ILE A 101 4.27 -24.29 6.28
C ILE A 101 4.65 -23.76 7.67
N ARG A 102 5.92 -23.41 7.87
CA ARG A 102 6.42 -22.91 9.15
C ARG A 102 5.82 -21.57 9.55
N LEU A 103 5.79 -20.61 8.63
CA LEU A 103 5.24 -19.28 8.92
C LEU A 103 3.72 -19.29 8.99
N GLY A 104 3.05 -20.10 8.17
CA GLY A 104 1.61 -20.30 8.21
C GLY A 104 1.13 -20.90 9.53
N ALA A 105 1.78 -21.98 9.99
CA ALA A 105 1.46 -22.57 11.29
C ALA A 105 1.72 -21.61 12.47
N ALA A 106 2.80 -20.83 12.39
CA ALA A 106 3.10 -19.83 13.42
C ALA A 106 2.02 -18.74 13.47
N GLU A 107 1.56 -18.25 12.31
CA GLU A 107 0.51 -17.23 12.25
C GLU A 107 -0.85 -17.75 12.69
N GLU A 108 -1.21 -18.99 12.34
CA GLU A 108 -2.44 -19.64 12.83
C GLU A 108 -2.46 -19.66 14.37
N ILE A 109 -1.36 -20.11 14.99
CA ILE A 109 -1.26 -20.17 16.46
C ILE A 109 -1.27 -18.76 17.05
N ARG A 110 -0.49 -17.83 16.49
CA ARG A 110 -0.41 -16.45 16.95
C ARG A 110 -1.79 -15.80 16.95
N SER A 111 -2.55 -15.97 15.86
CA SER A 111 -3.90 -15.42 15.74
C SER A 111 -4.87 -16.08 16.71
N ARG A 112 -4.88 -17.41 16.82
CA ARG A 112 -5.81 -18.15 17.69
C ARG A 112 -5.58 -17.88 19.17
N LYS A 113 -4.33 -17.69 19.58
CA LYS A 113 -3.94 -17.44 20.98
C LYS A 113 -3.70 -15.96 21.29
N GLU A 114 -4.03 -15.06 20.36
CA GLU A 114 -3.90 -13.61 20.51
C GLU A 114 -2.49 -13.17 20.96
N MET A 115 -1.46 -13.74 20.34
CA MET A 115 -0.07 -13.41 20.62
C MET A 115 0.41 -12.21 19.80
N ASP A 116 1.37 -11.46 20.34
CA ASP A 116 1.81 -10.18 19.79
C ASP A 116 2.72 -10.33 18.57
N TRP A 117 3.53 -11.40 18.55
CA TRP A 117 4.54 -11.63 17.53
C TRP A 117 4.93 -13.11 17.34
N ILE A 118 5.67 -13.35 16.27
CA ILE A 118 6.36 -14.60 15.94
C ILE A 118 7.87 -14.29 15.92
N ALA A 119 8.70 -15.04 16.65
CA ALA A 119 10.14 -14.84 16.68
C ALA A 119 10.90 -15.97 15.96
N VAL A 120 11.94 -15.59 15.21
CA VAL A 120 12.86 -16.53 14.53
C VAL A 120 14.32 -16.22 14.88
N GLY A 121 15.12 -17.27 15.03
CA GLY A 121 16.53 -17.19 15.44
C GLY A 121 17.47 -16.76 14.31
N HIS A 122 17.17 -15.71 13.56
CA HIS A 122 18.15 -15.15 12.61
C HIS A 122 19.19 -14.32 13.37
N ASN A 123 20.46 -14.46 12.98
CA ASN A 123 21.59 -13.79 13.62
C ASN A 123 22.30 -12.79 12.67
N ARG A 124 23.41 -12.20 13.14
CA ARG A 124 24.23 -11.25 12.37
C ARG A 124 24.88 -11.91 11.14
N SER A 125 25.32 -13.15 11.26
CA SER A 125 25.95 -13.90 10.16
C SER A 125 24.92 -14.18 9.05
N ASP A 126 23.68 -14.48 9.42
CA ASP A 126 22.57 -14.63 8.49
C ASP A 126 22.26 -13.35 7.70
N GLN A 127 22.44 -12.18 8.31
CA GLN A 127 22.29 -10.89 7.62
C GLN A 127 23.38 -10.68 6.59
N ALA A 128 24.64 -10.96 6.94
CA ALA A 128 25.76 -10.85 6.02
C ALA A 128 25.59 -11.80 4.84
N GLU A 129 25.23 -13.06 5.09
CA GLU A 129 24.89 -14.05 4.06
C GLU A 129 23.76 -13.57 3.14
N THR A 130 22.69 -13.00 3.72
CA THR A 130 21.55 -12.51 2.95
C THR A 130 21.90 -11.29 2.10
N LEU A 131 22.73 -10.38 2.62
CA LEU A 131 23.20 -9.22 1.88
C LEU A 131 24.04 -9.66 0.67
N LEU A 132 25.03 -10.53 0.88
CA LEU A 132 25.88 -11.05 -0.21
C LEU A 132 25.05 -11.80 -1.26
N TYR A 133 24.07 -12.60 -0.83
CA TYR A 133 23.18 -13.28 -1.76
C TYR A 133 22.41 -12.29 -2.62
N ARG A 134 21.85 -11.24 -2.03
CA ARG A 134 21.08 -10.22 -2.75
C ARG A 134 21.95 -9.32 -3.61
N LEU A 135 23.20 -9.06 -3.21
CA LEU A 135 24.16 -8.33 -4.04
C LEU A 135 24.37 -9.01 -5.40
N VAL A 136 24.41 -10.34 -5.43
CA VAL A 136 24.60 -11.12 -6.67
C VAL A 136 23.28 -11.40 -7.39
N SER A 137 22.17 -11.57 -6.66
CA SER A 137 20.89 -12.03 -7.23
C SER A 137 19.84 -10.95 -7.47
N SER A 138 20.01 -9.74 -6.96
CA SER A 138 18.98 -8.69 -6.99
C SER A 138 19.57 -7.28 -7.14
N PRO A 139 19.28 -6.57 -8.24
CA PRO A 139 19.81 -5.22 -8.44
C PRO A 139 19.23 -4.20 -7.45
N GLY A 140 20.03 -3.17 -7.13
CA GLY A 140 19.60 -1.97 -6.41
C GLY A 140 19.87 -1.95 -4.90
N ALA A 141 20.18 -0.78 -4.36
CA ALA A 141 20.59 -0.60 -2.96
C ALA A 141 19.57 -1.12 -1.92
N ARG A 142 18.26 -1.06 -2.21
CA ARG A 142 17.22 -1.59 -1.31
C ARG A 142 17.29 -3.12 -1.18
N SER A 143 17.77 -3.85 -2.20
CA SER A 143 17.96 -5.30 -2.08
C SER A 143 18.98 -5.60 -0.97
N LEU A 144 20.01 -4.77 -0.85
CA LEU A 144 21.09 -4.90 0.13
C LEU A 144 20.65 -4.64 1.58
N ILE A 145 19.46 -4.09 1.81
CA ILE A 145 18.88 -3.90 3.16
C ILE A 145 18.54 -5.24 3.86
N ALA A 146 18.78 -6.38 3.20
CA ALA A 146 18.72 -7.73 3.76
C ALA A 146 17.43 -7.98 4.57
N MET A 147 17.51 -8.53 5.79
CA MET A 147 16.31 -8.81 6.58
C MET A 147 16.03 -7.66 7.56
N PRO A 148 14.80 -7.10 7.61
CA PRO A 148 14.47 -6.12 8.63
C PRO A 148 14.33 -6.79 10.01
N PRO A 149 14.60 -6.08 11.12
CA PRO A 149 14.38 -6.58 12.47
C PRO A 149 12.92 -7.03 12.73
N ARG A 150 11.96 -6.31 12.15
CA ARG A 150 10.52 -6.64 12.17
C ARG A 150 9.95 -6.65 10.75
N SER A 151 9.11 -7.65 10.46
CA SER A 151 8.34 -7.75 9.22
C SER A 151 6.91 -8.16 9.57
N GLY A 152 6.00 -7.19 9.65
CA GLY A 152 4.68 -7.41 10.25
C GLY A 152 4.82 -7.89 11.69
N ARG A 153 4.25 -9.05 11.99
CA ARG A 153 4.33 -9.72 13.30
C ARG A 153 5.57 -10.59 13.50
N LEU A 154 6.39 -10.78 12.46
CA LEU A 154 7.62 -11.57 12.53
C LEU A 154 8.80 -10.71 13.01
N ILE A 155 9.43 -11.09 14.12
CA ILE A 155 10.59 -10.42 14.71
C ILE A 155 11.87 -11.28 14.66
N ARG A 156 13.03 -10.60 14.63
CA ARG A 156 14.37 -11.21 14.60
C ARG A 156 15.25 -10.61 15.71
N PRO A 157 15.10 -11.05 16.96
CA PRO A 157 15.77 -10.39 18.09
C PRO A 157 17.30 -10.57 18.14
N LEU A 158 17.84 -11.63 17.52
CA LEU A 158 19.26 -12.00 17.64
C LEU A 158 20.16 -11.40 16.55
N LEU A 159 19.68 -10.44 15.75
CA LEU A 159 20.43 -9.89 14.61
C LEU A 159 21.75 -9.19 14.96
N SER A 160 21.97 -8.86 16.24
CA SER A 160 23.22 -8.28 16.72
C SER A 160 24.29 -9.33 17.06
N LEU A 161 23.91 -10.59 17.26
CA LEU A 161 24.79 -11.66 17.70
C LEU A 161 25.40 -12.42 16.52
N ASP A 162 26.65 -12.82 16.62
CA ASP A 162 27.28 -13.70 15.64
C ASP A 162 27.01 -15.18 15.93
N ARG A 163 26.98 -16.00 14.86
CA ARG A 163 26.74 -17.44 14.99
C ARG A 163 27.78 -18.13 15.86
N GLY A 164 29.05 -17.69 15.81
CA GLY A 164 30.14 -18.26 16.60
C GLY A 164 29.94 -18.06 18.10
N LEU A 165 29.52 -16.86 18.52
CA LEU A 165 29.19 -16.54 19.90
C LEU A 165 28.00 -17.37 20.39
N ILE A 166 26.93 -17.45 19.59
CA ILE A 166 25.75 -18.26 19.93
C ILE A 166 26.18 -19.70 20.22
N ARG A 167 26.97 -20.32 19.32
CA ARG A 167 27.45 -21.70 19.49
C ARG A 167 28.33 -21.86 20.72
N ARG A 168 29.36 -21.02 20.89
CA ARG A 168 30.26 -21.07 22.06
C ARG A 168 29.53 -20.93 23.39
N MET A 169 28.45 -20.15 23.42
CA MET A 169 27.65 -19.96 24.64
C MET A 169 26.75 -21.16 24.95
N LEU A 170 26.37 -21.97 23.96
CA LEU A 170 25.52 -23.14 24.16
C LEU A 170 26.29 -24.44 24.35
N GLU A 171 27.51 -24.53 23.82
CA GLU A 171 28.38 -25.73 23.75
C GLU A 171 28.53 -26.49 25.08
N PHE A 172 28.39 -25.82 26.22
CA PHE A 172 28.57 -26.42 27.56
C PHE A 172 27.29 -26.59 28.38
N GLU A 173 26.15 -26.07 27.92
CA GLU A 173 24.90 -26.04 28.72
C GLU A 173 23.71 -26.71 28.05
N PHE A 174 23.70 -26.82 26.71
CA PHE A 174 22.56 -27.33 25.96
C PHE A 174 23.00 -28.12 24.73
N ASP A 175 22.43 -29.32 24.59
CA ASP A 175 22.49 -30.07 23.34
C ASP A 175 21.60 -29.37 22.29
N PHE A 176 22.12 -29.26 21.07
CA PHE A 176 21.36 -28.77 19.92
C PHE A 176 21.67 -29.62 18.69
N ALA A 177 20.68 -29.79 17.83
CA ALA A 177 20.83 -30.54 16.60
C ALA A 177 21.64 -29.75 15.57
N GLU A 178 22.57 -30.43 14.90
CA GLU A 178 23.21 -29.92 13.69
C GLU A 178 22.55 -30.56 12.46
N ASP A 179 21.91 -29.72 11.64
CA ASP A 179 21.32 -30.17 10.39
C ASP A 179 22.41 -30.34 9.31
N PRO A 180 22.66 -31.58 8.80
CA PRO A 180 23.70 -31.83 7.81
C PRO A 180 23.48 -31.10 6.49
N THR A 181 22.22 -30.78 6.14
CA THR A 181 21.90 -30.02 4.92
C THR A 181 22.35 -28.57 4.99
N ASN A 182 22.66 -28.04 6.19
CA ASN A 182 23.30 -26.73 6.35
C ASN A 182 24.74 -26.69 5.82
N GLN A 183 25.31 -27.86 5.52
CA GLN A 183 26.66 -28.02 4.94
C GLN A 183 26.60 -28.33 3.44
N ASP A 184 25.42 -28.40 2.82
CA ASP A 184 25.30 -28.72 1.40
C ASP A 184 25.48 -27.45 0.52
N PRO A 185 26.58 -27.35 -0.26
CA PRO A 185 26.85 -26.17 -1.10
C PRO A 185 25.94 -26.06 -2.33
N ALA A 186 25.10 -27.06 -2.62
CA ALA A 186 24.08 -26.97 -3.67
C ALA A 186 23.14 -25.77 -3.45
N TYR A 187 22.88 -25.43 -2.18
CA TYR A 187 22.07 -24.27 -1.83
C TYR A 187 22.90 -22.98 -1.83
N ALA A 188 22.46 -21.95 -2.55
CA ALA A 188 23.20 -20.70 -2.75
C ALA A 188 23.64 -20.03 -1.44
N ARG A 189 22.79 -20.05 -0.40
CA ARG A 189 23.12 -19.46 0.90
C ARG A 189 24.18 -20.25 1.67
N ASN A 190 24.16 -21.58 1.58
CA ASN A 190 25.19 -22.43 2.16
C ASN A 190 26.52 -22.21 1.45
N ARG A 191 26.51 -22.07 0.12
CA ARG A 191 27.71 -21.73 -0.65
C ARG A 191 28.33 -20.40 -0.22
N ILE A 192 27.50 -19.38 0.01
CA ILE A 192 27.99 -18.10 0.54
C ILE A 192 28.64 -18.29 1.91
N ARG A 193 28.05 -19.10 2.79
CA ARG A 193 28.58 -19.39 4.11
C ARG A 193 29.89 -20.19 4.09
N LEU A 194 29.96 -21.24 3.27
CA LEU A 194 31.04 -22.23 3.29
C LEU A 194 32.22 -21.84 2.39
N GLU A 195 31.95 -21.11 1.31
CA GLU A 195 32.96 -20.81 0.28
C GLU A 195 33.25 -19.32 0.20
N VAL A 196 32.24 -18.44 0.21
CA VAL A 196 32.44 -17.00 -0.04
C VAL A 196 32.89 -16.25 1.21
N MET A 197 32.17 -16.38 2.32
CA MET A 197 32.47 -15.65 3.56
C MET A 197 33.88 -15.95 4.07
N PRO A 198 34.37 -17.21 4.12
CA PRO A 198 35.72 -17.49 4.59
C PRO A 198 36.81 -16.85 3.72
N GLN A 199 36.57 -16.70 2.42
CA GLN A 199 37.51 -16.03 1.51
C GLN A 199 37.52 -14.51 1.77
N LEU A 200 36.36 -13.91 2.04
CA LEU A 200 36.29 -12.50 2.45
C LEU A 200 36.99 -12.26 3.80
N GLU A 201 36.84 -13.18 4.74
CA GLU A 201 37.51 -13.13 6.05
C GLU A 201 39.03 -13.29 5.96
N GLN A 202 39.54 -14.03 4.96
CA GLN A 202 40.97 -14.10 4.66
C GLN A 202 41.51 -12.77 4.12
N VAL A 203 40.72 -12.03 3.34
CA VAL A 203 41.09 -10.68 2.89
C VAL A 203 41.07 -9.69 4.06
N ASN A 204 40.05 -9.78 4.92
CA ASN A 204 39.93 -8.95 6.11
C ASN A 204 39.13 -9.69 7.19
N SER A 205 39.74 -9.95 8.35
CA SER A 205 39.09 -10.65 9.46
C SER A 205 37.83 -9.93 10.00
N GLY A 206 37.67 -8.64 9.71
CA GLY A 206 36.48 -7.85 10.01
C GLY A 206 35.41 -7.85 8.92
N ALA A 207 35.51 -8.69 7.88
CA ALA A 207 34.61 -8.68 6.72
C ALA A 207 33.12 -8.73 7.09
N GLU A 208 32.72 -9.67 7.95
CA GLU A 208 31.33 -9.80 8.39
C GLU A 208 30.83 -8.52 9.10
N LEU A 209 31.63 -7.92 9.98
CA LEU A 209 31.28 -6.69 10.68
C LEU A 209 31.20 -5.49 9.73
N ASN A 210 32.12 -5.40 8.77
CA ASN A 210 32.13 -4.35 7.76
C ASN A 210 30.87 -4.43 6.87
N ILE A 211 30.48 -5.64 6.42
CA ILE A 211 29.24 -5.87 5.66
C ILE A 211 28.02 -5.37 6.45
N ILE A 212 27.98 -5.64 7.75
CA ILE A 212 26.85 -5.24 8.62
C ILE A 212 26.83 -3.73 8.87
N ARG A 213 27.99 -3.08 9.03
CA ARG A 213 28.08 -1.62 9.14
C ARG A 213 27.63 -0.94 7.85
N THR A 214 28.11 -1.40 6.69
CA THR A 214 27.63 -0.91 5.39
C THR A 214 26.11 -1.09 5.24
N ARG A 215 25.56 -2.21 5.71
CA ARG A 215 24.09 -2.40 5.72
C ARG A 215 23.38 -1.36 6.61
N GLN A 216 23.94 -1.01 7.77
CA GLN A 216 23.35 -0.01 8.67
C GLN A 216 23.30 1.36 7.99
N GLU A 217 24.41 1.80 7.39
CA GLU A 217 24.46 3.05 6.61
C GLU A 217 23.44 3.04 5.47
N LEU A 218 23.33 1.94 4.72
CA LEU A 218 22.34 1.80 3.64
C LEU A 218 20.88 1.88 4.13
N VAL A 219 20.61 1.45 5.36
CA VAL A 219 19.28 1.57 5.98
C VAL A 219 18.99 3.03 6.35
N GLU A 220 19.95 3.71 6.95
CA GLU A 220 19.85 5.14 7.32
C GLU A 220 19.64 6.00 6.07
N ASP A 221 20.42 5.76 5.01
CA ASP A 221 20.29 6.43 3.73
C ASP A 221 18.91 6.19 3.08
N GLU A 222 18.42 4.95 3.10
CA GLU A 222 17.09 4.64 2.55
C GLU A 222 15.97 5.30 3.34
N GLN A 223 16.09 5.39 4.67
CA GLN A 223 15.13 6.07 5.54
C GLN A 223 15.09 7.56 5.24
N ALA A 224 16.25 8.24 5.23
CA ALA A 224 16.33 9.66 4.89
C ALA A 224 15.75 9.94 3.50
N LEU A 225 16.09 9.14 2.50
CA LEU A 225 15.56 9.30 1.14
C LEU A 225 14.06 8.99 1.03
N ALA A 226 13.53 8.10 1.88
CA ALA A 226 12.09 7.84 1.97
C ALA A 226 11.36 9.03 2.60
N GLU A 227 11.88 9.62 3.67
CA GLU A 227 11.31 10.81 4.32
C GLU A 227 11.32 12.03 3.38
N MET A 228 12.39 12.21 2.61
CA MET A 228 12.44 13.23 1.55
C MET A 228 11.36 13.00 0.49
N ALA A 229 11.13 11.75 0.10
CA ALA A 229 10.09 11.42 -0.88
C ALA A 229 8.69 11.68 -0.32
N GLU A 230 8.41 11.30 0.92
CA GLU A 230 7.15 11.60 1.60
C GLU A 230 6.89 13.11 1.69
N SER A 231 7.92 13.86 2.08
CA SER A 231 7.85 15.32 2.13
C SER A 231 7.60 15.94 0.76
N ALA A 232 8.22 15.40 -0.29
CA ALA A 232 8.04 15.86 -1.67
C ALA A 232 6.66 15.48 -2.25
N LEU A 233 6.04 14.38 -1.79
CA LEU A 233 4.69 14.00 -2.17
C LEU A 233 3.64 14.94 -1.55
N GLY A 234 3.85 15.34 -0.29
CA GLY A 234 2.86 16.07 0.49
C GLY A 234 1.54 15.31 0.64
N LEU A 235 0.53 15.94 1.23
CA LEU A 235 -0.78 15.31 1.45
C LEU A 235 -1.48 14.91 0.14
N ARG A 236 -1.30 15.70 -0.93
CA ARG A 236 -1.91 15.44 -2.25
C ARG A 236 -1.30 14.23 -2.96
N GLY A 237 0.00 13.97 -2.81
CA GLY A 237 0.68 12.85 -3.47
C GLY A 237 0.46 11.49 -2.79
N LEU A 238 -0.24 11.46 -1.65
CA LEU A 238 -0.57 10.25 -0.90
C LEU A 238 -1.99 9.75 -1.16
N ASP A 239 -2.81 10.51 -1.86
CA ASP A 239 -4.15 10.09 -2.23
C ASP A 239 -4.10 9.37 -3.61
N PRO A 240 -4.45 8.08 -3.70
CA PRO A 240 -4.43 7.31 -4.95
C PRO A 240 -5.27 7.92 -6.08
N GLU A 241 -6.23 8.80 -5.76
CA GLU A 241 -7.09 9.46 -6.74
C GLU A 241 -6.41 10.64 -7.44
N TYR A 242 -5.35 11.18 -6.83
CA TYR A 242 -4.56 12.28 -7.35
C TYR A 242 -3.28 11.74 -8.00
N GLY A 243 -3.02 12.16 -9.23
CA GLY A 243 -1.79 11.84 -9.92
C GLY A 243 -0.64 12.72 -9.44
N LEU A 244 0.59 12.25 -9.58
CA LEU A 244 1.79 13.06 -9.39
C LEU A 244 2.07 13.87 -10.65
N PRO A 245 2.00 15.22 -10.60
CA PRO A 245 2.33 16.03 -11.75
C PRO A 245 3.79 15.82 -12.16
N ARG A 246 4.05 15.75 -13.47
CA ARG A 246 5.41 15.64 -14.02
C ARG A 246 6.37 16.65 -13.39
N LYS A 247 5.96 17.92 -13.28
CA LYS A 247 6.78 19.00 -12.73
C LYS A 247 7.22 18.71 -11.28
N SER A 248 6.35 18.11 -10.48
CA SER A 248 6.65 17.72 -9.10
C SER A 248 7.72 16.64 -9.03
N LEU A 249 7.79 15.75 -10.02
CA LEU A 249 8.86 14.77 -10.12
C LEU A 249 10.15 15.42 -10.66
N GLU A 250 10.06 16.27 -11.68
CA GLU A 250 11.24 16.90 -12.32
C GLU A 250 12.09 17.75 -11.38
N VAL A 251 11.47 18.45 -10.42
CA VAL A 251 12.22 19.26 -9.44
C VAL A 251 13.01 18.42 -8.44
N GLN A 252 12.74 17.12 -8.34
CA GLN A 252 13.36 16.23 -7.37
C GLN A 252 14.59 15.54 -7.94
N LEU A 253 15.49 15.06 -7.07
CA LEU A 253 16.62 14.24 -7.48
C LEU A 253 16.17 12.84 -7.93
N PRO A 254 16.90 12.15 -8.84
CA PRO A 254 16.49 10.84 -9.36
C PRO A 254 16.18 9.79 -8.27
N ALA A 255 16.95 9.78 -7.18
CA ALA A 255 16.74 8.91 -6.04
C ALA A 255 15.41 9.17 -5.31
N VAL A 256 14.99 10.43 -5.21
CA VAL A 256 13.74 10.85 -4.59
C VAL A 256 12.56 10.57 -5.51
N ARG A 257 12.67 10.89 -6.81
CA ARG A 257 11.65 10.59 -7.84
C ARG A 257 11.20 9.13 -7.82
N ARG A 258 12.17 8.21 -7.79
CA ARG A 258 11.91 6.77 -7.75
C ARG A 258 11.13 6.38 -6.50
N ARG A 259 11.44 6.98 -5.35
CA ARG A 259 10.76 6.70 -4.08
C ARG A 259 9.37 7.32 -4.03
N MET A 260 9.17 8.49 -4.64
CA MET A 260 7.84 9.10 -4.78
C MET A 260 6.90 8.19 -5.59
N ILE A 261 7.31 7.76 -6.78
CA ILE A 261 6.50 6.87 -7.62
C ILE A 261 6.25 5.53 -6.91
N ARG A 262 7.27 4.97 -6.27
CA ARG A 262 7.13 3.74 -5.49
C ARG A 262 6.14 3.90 -4.35
N ARG A 263 6.22 5.00 -3.60
CA ARG A 263 5.34 5.25 -2.46
C ARG A 263 3.90 5.43 -2.91
N LEU A 264 3.67 6.20 -3.98
CA LEU A 264 2.35 6.31 -4.63
C LEU A 264 1.81 4.92 -4.99
N ALA A 265 2.64 4.06 -5.60
CA ALA A 265 2.25 2.69 -5.96
C ALA A 265 1.93 1.81 -4.74
N GLU A 266 2.77 1.87 -3.70
CA GLU A 266 2.58 1.10 -2.46
C GLU A 266 1.31 1.52 -1.72
N VAL A 267 0.99 2.82 -1.71
CA VAL A 267 -0.25 3.35 -1.11
C VAL A 267 -1.47 2.95 -1.93
N ALA A 268 -1.43 3.13 -3.25
CA ALA A 268 -2.56 2.81 -4.13
C ALA A 268 -2.89 1.32 -4.20
N LEU A 269 -1.89 0.44 -4.10
CA LEU A 269 -2.06 -1.02 -4.22
C LEU A 269 -2.10 -1.73 -2.87
N GLY A 270 -1.79 -1.05 -1.77
CA GLY A 270 -1.76 -1.65 -0.43
C GLY A 270 -0.68 -2.72 -0.23
N ARG A 271 0.35 -2.76 -1.09
CA ARG A 271 1.41 -3.77 -1.07
C ARG A 271 2.76 -3.19 -1.49
N PRO A 272 3.90 -3.81 -1.11
CA PRO A 272 5.21 -3.44 -1.63
C PRO A 272 5.27 -3.53 -3.16
N VAL A 273 5.86 -2.52 -3.80
CA VAL A 273 6.01 -2.43 -5.27
C VAL A 273 7.47 -2.17 -5.62
N ALA A 274 8.00 -2.92 -6.59
CA ALA A 274 9.32 -2.66 -7.15
C ALA A 274 9.21 -1.60 -8.25
N VAL A 275 10.01 -0.54 -8.15
CA VAL A 275 10.06 0.54 -9.14
C VAL A 275 11.52 0.74 -9.53
N SER A 276 11.84 0.48 -10.80
CA SER A 276 13.19 0.61 -11.35
C SER A 276 13.47 2.03 -11.83
N GLN A 277 14.74 2.35 -12.09
CA GLN A 277 15.11 3.66 -12.62
C GLN A 277 14.65 3.83 -14.07
N GLU A 278 14.63 2.75 -14.83
CA GLU A 278 14.17 2.70 -16.23
C GLU A 278 12.69 3.02 -16.30
N LEU A 279 11.88 2.43 -15.41
CA LEU A 279 10.45 2.69 -15.33
C LEU A 279 10.16 4.16 -14.97
N VAL A 280 10.92 4.76 -14.05
CA VAL A 280 10.78 6.18 -13.69
C VAL A 280 11.14 7.09 -14.87
N THR A 281 12.21 6.76 -15.58
CA THR A 281 12.67 7.52 -16.74
C THR A 281 11.62 7.48 -17.85
N GLU A 282 11.04 6.30 -18.10
CA GLU A 282 10.00 6.13 -19.09
C GLU A 282 8.68 6.82 -18.67
N ALA A 283 8.30 6.78 -17.39
CA ALA A 283 7.13 7.50 -16.89
C ALA A 283 7.27 9.02 -17.12
N LEU A 284 8.45 9.59 -16.85
CA LEU A 284 8.72 11.00 -17.15
C LEU A 284 8.66 11.29 -18.65
N ARG A 285 9.21 10.41 -19.49
CA ARG A 285 9.17 10.54 -20.96
C ARG A 285 7.72 10.59 -21.45
N LEU A 286 6.89 9.64 -21.03
CA LEU A 286 5.46 9.58 -21.38
C LEU A 286 4.70 10.80 -20.84
N ALA A 287 5.06 11.31 -19.67
CA ALA A 287 4.41 12.49 -19.10
C ALA A 287 4.74 13.81 -19.83
N ALA A 288 5.72 13.80 -20.74
CA ALA A 288 5.96 14.92 -21.67
C ALA A 288 4.99 14.90 -22.86
N GLN A 289 4.37 13.76 -23.14
CA GLN A 289 3.60 13.53 -24.34
C GLN A 289 2.12 13.82 -24.06
N PRO A 290 1.41 14.56 -24.96
CA PRO A 290 -0.02 14.84 -24.79
C PRO A 290 -0.89 13.57 -24.68
N GLU A 291 -0.52 12.52 -25.41
CA GLU A 291 -1.19 11.22 -25.42
C GLU A 291 -0.99 10.42 -24.11
N GLY A 292 0.03 10.76 -23.32
CA GLY A 292 0.38 10.04 -22.11
C GLY A 292 0.82 8.60 -22.39
N GLY A 293 0.46 7.66 -21.50
CA GLY A 293 0.80 6.26 -21.71
C GLY A 293 0.56 5.37 -20.50
N LYS A 294 0.98 4.11 -20.61
CA LYS A 294 0.76 3.08 -19.60
C LYS A 294 2.00 2.20 -19.44
N LEU A 295 2.44 1.97 -18.21
CA LEU A 295 3.60 1.15 -17.88
C LEU A 295 3.21 0.05 -16.89
N ASP A 296 3.73 -1.15 -17.11
CA ASP A 296 3.45 -2.33 -16.28
C ASP A 296 4.24 -2.29 -14.96
N LEU A 297 3.55 -2.53 -13.85
CA LEU A 297 4.12 -2.68 -12.50
C LEU A 297 4.19 -4.14 -12.05
N GLY A 298 3.73 -5.07 -12.89
CA GLY A 298 3.60 -6.49 -12.59
C GLY A 298 2.34 -6.83 -11.81
N GLY A 299 1.88 -8.07 -11.96
CA GLY A 299 0.64 -8.54 -11.29
C GLY A 299 -0.64 -7.95 -11.87
N GLY A 300 -0.57 -7.39 -13.08
CA GLY A 300 -1.68 -6.70 -13.74
C GLY A 300 -1.85 -5.23 -13.32
N ASP A 301 -1.01 -4.69 -12.44
CA ASP A 301 -1.10 -3.29 -12.02
C ASP A 301 -0.28 -2.39 -12.96
N PHE A 302 -0.68 -1.13 -13.08
CA PHE A 302 -0.08 -0.22 -14.05
C PHE A 302 0.11 1.20 -13.52
N LEU A 303 1.18 1.83 -13.98
CA LEU A 303 1.34 3.28 -13.99
C LEU A 303 0.61 3.85 -15.20
N LEU A 304 -0.32 4.77 -14.96
CA LEU A 304 -1.08 5.46 -15.98
C LEU A 304 -0.63 6.91 -16.03
N ILE A 305 -0.27 7.38 -17.22
CA ILE A 305 0.14 8.75 -17.46
C ILE A 305 -0.96 9.45 -18.26
N GLU A 306 -1.63 10.42 -17.66
CA GLU A 306 -2.72 11.19 -18.27
C GLU A 306 -2.58 12.66 -17.89
N ALA A 307 -2.78 13.57 -18.85
CA ALA A 307 -2.67 15.02 -18.64
C ALA A 307 -1.34 15.47 -17.96
N GLY A 308 -0.24 14.77 -18.23
CA GLY A 308 1.06 15.03 -17.62
C GLY A 308 1.19 14.62 -16.16
N GLU A 309 0.24 13.83 -15.64
CA GLU A 309 0.26 13.29 -14.28
C GLU A 309 0.49 11.78 -14.29
N VAL A 310 1.19 11.28 -13.27
CA VAL A 310 1.48 9.86 -13.05
C VAL A 310 0.53 9.31 -11.98
N ARG A 311 -0.28 8.31 -12.34
CA ARG A 311 -1.28 7.66 -11.49
C ARG A 311 -1.03 6.15 -11.40
N ILE A 312 -1.61 5.50 -10.41
CA ILE A 312 -1.52 4.05 -10.22
C ILE A 312 -2.90 3.44 -10.38
N ARG A 313 -2.99 2.33 -11.12
CA ARG A 313 -4.24 1.60 -11.31
C ARG A 313 -4.02 0.11 -11.16
N SER A 314 -4.86 -0.53 -10.36
CA SER A 314 -4.84 -1.99 -10.27
C SER A 314 -5.55 -2.63 -11.46
N GLY A 315 -4.99 -3.71 -12.02
CA GLY A 315 -5.60 -4.47 -13.11
C GLY A 315 -6.79 -5.32 -12.68
N GLY A 316 -6.89 -5.64 -11.39
CA GLY A 316 -8.04 -6.35 -10.82
C GLY A 316 -9.23 -5.44 -10.51
N GLY A 317 -9.02 -4.12 -10.56
CA GLY A 317 -10.07 -3.13 -10.37
C GLY A 317 -10.74 -2.80 -11.70
N THR A 318 -11.76 -3.57 -12.09
CA THR A 318 -12.88 -2.93 -12.77
C THR A 318 -13.34 -1.85 -11.79
N ASN A 319 -13.03 -0.58 -12.08
CA ASN A 319 -13.65 0.52 -11.39
C ASN A 319 -15.11 0.54 -11.86
N THR A 320 -15.91 -0.39 -11.35
CA THR A 320 -17.35 -0.26 -11.21
C THR A 320 -17.59 0.64 -9.99
N GLU A 321 -17.04 1.86 -9.99
CA GLU A 321 -17.85 2.94 -9.47
C GLU A 321 -18.99 3.04 -10.49
N GLY A 322 -20.13 2.45 -10.12
CA GLY A 322 -21.33 2.46 -10.94
C GLY A 322 -21.61 3.88 -11.41
N VAL A 323 -22.04 4.01 -12.66
CA VAL A 323 -22.59 5.26 -13.17
C VAL A 323 -23.63 5.74 -12.15
N ALA A 324 -23.42 6.90 -11.54
CA ALA A 324 -24.32 7.41 -10.50
C ALA A 324 -25.74 7.50 -11.07
N GLU A 325 -26.71 6.92 -10.36
CA GLU A 325 -28.10 6.95 -10.80
C GLU A 325 -28.64 8.38 -10.86
N PRO A 326 -29.58 8.70 -11.77
CA PRO A 326 -30.21 10.01 -11.81
C PRO A 326 -30.84 10.40 -10.47
N VAL A 327 -30.55 11.61 -9.99
CA VAL A 327 -31.08 12.13 -8.73
C VAL A 327 -31.95 13.34 -8.97
N ARG A 328 -33.14 13.37 -8.36
CA ARG A 328 -34.09 14.49 -8.45
C ARG A 328 -33.61 15.65 -7.57
N VAL A 329 -33.62 16.86 -8.11
CA VAL A 329 -33.31 18.09 -7.38
C VAL A 329 -34.59 18.71 -6.85
N ASN A 330 -34.67 18.93 -5.54
CA ASN A 330 -35.81 19.59 -4.93
C ASN A 330 -35.78 21.10 -5.19
N LEU A 331 -36.94 21.71 -5.45
CA LEU A 331 -37.08 23.14 -5.72
C LEU A 331 -37.19 23.97 -4.43
N ASP A 332 -37.66 23.36 -3.33
CA ASP A 332 -37.99 24.05 -2.06
C ASP A 332 -36.80 24.17 -1.09
N ALA A 333 -35.59 24.33 -1.65
CA ALA A 333 -34.30 24.28 -0.98
C ALA A 333 -33.90 22.90 -0.41
N GLY A 334 -32.66 22.50 -0.68
CA GLY A 334 -32.12 21.21 -0.22
C GLY A 334 -30.75 20.91 -0.81
N SER A 335 -30.15 19.81 -0.36
CA SER A 335 -28.90 19.28 -0.90
C SER A 335 -29.12 17.86 -1.38
N VAL A 336 -28.64 17.54 -2.57
CA VAL A 336 -28.68 16.20 -3.13
C VAL A 336 -27.29 15.72 -3.53
N GLN A 337 -27.03 14.45 -3.31
CA GLN A 337 -25.74 13.83 -3.59
C GLN A 337 -25.79 13.11 -4.94
N PHE A 338 -24.90 13.49 -5.87
CA PHE A 338 -24.72 12.81 -7.16
C PHE A 338 -23.31 12.21 -7.24
N GLY A 339 -23.20 10.93 -6.94
CA GLY A 339 -21.89 10.30 -6.69
C GLY A 339 -21.19 10.99 -5.52
N ARG A 340 -20.10 11.69 -5.80
CA ARG A 340 -19.36 12.48 -4.79
C ARG A 340 -19.62 14.00 -4.87
N TRP A 341 -20.46 14.42 -5.81
CA TRP A 341 -20.87 15.82 -5.92
C TRP A 341 -22.00 16.11 -4.96
N GLU A 342 -21.97 17.31 -4.38
CA GLU A 342 -23.08 17.86 -3.62
C GLU A 342 -23.73 18.97 -4.46
N ILE A 343 -25.02 18.85 -4.73
CA ILE A 343 -25.79 19.84 -5.48
C ILE A 343 -26.80 20.47 -4.52
N GLU A 344 -26.57 21.73 -4.17
CA GLU A 344 -27.44 22.52 -3.32
C GLU A 344 -28.41 23.35 -4.17
N SER A 345 -29.68 23.36 -3.79
CA SER A 345 -30.71 24.22 -4.34
C SER A 345 -31.24 25.17 -3.26
N SER A 346 -31.56 26.40 -3.65
CA SER A 346 -32.19 27.40 -2.77
C SER A 346 -32.94 28.46 -3.58
N LEU A 347 -33.99 29.03 -3.00
CA LEU A 347 -34.66 30.21 -3.56
C LEU A 347 -33.93 31.49 -3.12
N THR A 348 -33.74 32.41 -4.05
CA THR A 348 -33.06 33.69 -3.82
C THR A 348 -33.72 34.81 -4.61
N SER A 349 -33.42 36.06 -4.26
CA SER A 349 -33.89 37.23 -5.02
C SER A 349 -33.04 37.49 -6.27
N GLU A 350 -33.60 38.19 -7.26
CA GLU A 350 -32.86 38.61 -8.45
C GLU A 350 -31.62 39.47 -8.11
N VAL A 351 -31.73 40.31 -7.06
CA VAL A 351 -30.63 41.18 -6.62
C VAL A 351 -29.44 40.35 -6.12
N GLU A 352 -29.70 39.31 -5.34
CA GLU A 352 -28.68 38.38 -4.85
C GLU A 352 -28.12 37.48 -5.96
N ALA A 353 -28.98 37.02 -6.88
CA ALA A 353 -28.54 36.27 -8.06
C ALA A 353 -27.58 37.10 -8.93
N ARG A 354 -27.84 38.41 -9.08
CA ARG A 354 -26.96 39.32 -9.81
C ARG A 354 -25.57 39.44 -9.19
N ALA A 355 -25.47 39.38 -7.86
CA ALA A 355 -24.19 39.42 -7.15
C ALA A 355 -23.37 38.12 -7.28
N GLY A 356 -24.02 36.99 -7.59
CA GLY A 356 -23.38 35.68 -7.77
C GLY A 356 -23.03 35.32 -9.22
N PHE A 357 -23.31 36.18 -10.21
CA PHE A 357 -22.94 35.92 -11.60
C PHE A 357 -21.41 35.85 -11.75
N GLY A 358 -20.92 34.78 -12.39
CA GLY A 358 -19.51 34.58 -12.69
C GLY A 358 -18.85 33.42 -11.95
N ASP A 359 -19.49 32.87 -10.91
CA ASP A 359 -19.06 31.60 -10.32
C ASP A 359 -19.43 30.44 -11.26
N PRO A 360 -18.45 29.71 -11.83
CA PRO A 360 -18.73 28.59 -12.75
C PRO A 360 -19.44 27.42 -12.07
N TRP A 361 -19.44 27.37 -10.73
CA TRP A 361 -20.10 26.34 -9.91
C TRP A 361 -21.50 26.73 -9.45
N THR A 362 -21.99 27.92 -9.82
CA THR A 362 -23.34 28.38 -9.47
C THR A 362 -24.15 28.73 -10.72
N ALA A 363 -25.38 28.23 -10.79
CA ALA A 363 -26.36 28.58 -11.81
C ALA A 363 -27.62 29.18 -11.19
N PHE A 364 -28.26 30.09 -11.91
CA PHE A 364 -29.47 30.78 -11.47
C PHE A 364 -30.56 30.62 -12.52
N LEU A 365 -31.69 30.00 -12.17
CA LEU A 365 -32.80 29.70 -13.07
C LEU A 365 -34.04 30.53 -12.67
N ASP A 366 -34.82 30.97 -13.65
CA ASP A 366 -36.14 31.57 -13.41
C ASP A 366 -37.10 30.51 -12.84
N ALA A 367 -37.48 30.64 -11.57
CA ALA A 367 -38.29 29.61 -10.90
C ALA A 367 -39.72 29.54 -11.47
N GLY A 368 -40.27 30.68 -11.90
CA GLY A 368 -41.60 30.77 -12.49
C GLY A 368 -41.67 30.07 -13.85
N ASP A 369 -40.71 30.34 -14.74
CA ASP A 369 -40.62 29.69 -16.05
C ASP A 369 -40.30 28.19 -15.91
N LEU A 370 -39.51 27.82 -14.88
CA LEU A 370 -39.25 26.42 -14.54
C LEU A 370 -40.54 25.70 -14.14
N LEU A 371 -41.32 26.26 -13.21
CA LEU A 371 -42.60 25.68 -12.80
C LEU A 371 -43.58 25.60 -13.99
N ALA A 372 -43.65 26.64 -14.82
CA ALA A 372 -44.49 26.64 -16.01
C ALA A 372 -44.07 25.55 -17.02
N TRP A 373 -42.76 25.32 -17.20
CA TRP A 373 -42.25 24.22 -18.04
C TRP A 373 -42.68 22.87 -17.49
N LEU A 374 -42.45 22.63 -16.20
CA LEU A 374 -42.78 21.37 -15.54
C LEU A 374 -44.29 21.07 -15.60
N ILE A 375 -45.14 22.08 -15.45
CA ILE A 375 -46.62 21.95 -15.50
C ILE A 375 -47.15 21.77 -16.93
N SER A 376 -46.55 22.45 -17.92
CA SER A 376 -47.02 22.41 -19.32
C SER A 376 -46.59 21.16 -20.09
N SER A 377 -45.71 20.34 -19.50
CA SER A 377 -45.24 19.08 -20.06
C SER A 377 -46.03 17.91 -19.45
N SER A 378 -46.41 16.91 -20.26
CA SER A 378 -47.36 15.80 -20.00
C SER A 378 -47.35 15.13 -18.59
N PRO A 379 -48.44 14.46 -18.13
CA PRO A 379 -48.59 13.95 -16.75
C PRO A 379 -47.78 12.71 -16.34
N ASP A 380 -46.92 12.15 -17.20
CA ASP A 380 -46.05 11.03 -16.82
C ASP A 380 -44.90 11.55 -15.95
N ALA A 381 -45.19 11.65 -14.64
CA ALA A 381 -44.50 12.48 -13.65
C ALA A 381 -43.01 12.15 -13.39
N ASP A 382 -42.46 11.07 -13.97
CA ASP A 382 -41.10 10.62 -13.69
C ASP A 382 -40.05 11.14 -14.70
N ASP A 383 -40.45 11.47 -15.94
CA ASP A 383 -39.55 11.93 -17.01
C ASP A 383 -39.41 13.46 -17.10
N LEU A 384 -40.13 14.21 -16.26
CA LEU A 384 -40.24 15.68 -16.34
C LEU A 384 -39.84 16.36 -15.03
N LEU A 385 -38.73 15.92 -14.46
CA LEU A 385 -38.19 16.49 -13.22
C LEU A 385 -36.84 17.16 -13.47
N LEU A 386 -36.56 18.19 -12.68
CA LEU A 386 -35.22 18.72 -12.59
C LEU A 386 -34.34 17.65 -11.96
N ALA A 387 -33.43 17.09 -12.74
CA ALA A 387 -32.61 15.95 -12.31
C ALA A 387 -31.14 16.19 -12.63
N VAL A 388 -30.27 15.61 -11.80
CA VAL A 388 -28.85 15.49 -12.07
C VAL A 388 -28.59 14.06 -12.51
N ARG A 389 -27.99 13.91 -13.68
CA ARG A 389 -27.65 12.60 -14.24
C ARG A 389 -26.26 12.60 -14.87
N PRO A 390 -25.69 11.42 -15.16
CA PRO A 390 -24.52 11.31 -16.01
C PRO A 390 -24.82 11.83 -17.41
N TRP A 391 -23.79 12.30 -18.12
CA TRP A 391 -23.92 12.61 -19.54
C TRP A 391 -24.11 11.33 -20.37
N HIS A 392 -24.83 11.45 -21.47
CA HIS A 392 -25.02 10.40 -22.46
C HIS A 392 -24.44 10.83 -23.81
N SER A 393 -23.94 9.85 -24.57
CA SER A 393 -23.51 10.10 -25.96
C SER A 393 -24.68 10.64 -26.77
N GLY A 394 -24.46 11.74 -27.48
CA GLY A 394 -25.52 12.44 -28.22
C GLY A 394 -26.22 13.55 -27.44
N ASP A 395 -25.97 13.71 -26.14
CA ASP A 395 -26.47 14.86 -25.38
C ASP A 395 -26.00 16.17 -26.02
N ARG A 396 -26.93 17.11 -26.17
CA ARG A 396 -26.67 18.45 -26.71
C ARG A 396 -27.13 19.51 -25.73
N VAL A 397 -26.41 20.61 -25.73
CA VAL A 397 -26.74 21.81 -24.97
C VAL A 397 -26.79 22.99 -25.91
N GLU A 398 -27.71 23.92 -25.66
CA GLU A 398 -27.77 25.19 -26.36
C GLU A 398 -27.11 26.29 -25.51
N PRO A 399 -25.84 26.64 -25.75
CA PRO A 399 -25.08 27.46 -24.83
C PRO A 399 -25.62 28.89 -24.70
N LEU A 400 -25.61 29.40 -23.47
CA LEU A 400 -25.84 30.82 -23.22
C LEU A 400 -24.80 31.66 -23.98
N GLY A 401 -25.26 32.66 -24.74
CA GLY A 401 -24.39 33.59 -25.48
C GLY A 401 -23.95 33.12 -26.87
N MET A 402 -24.37 31.94 -27.33
CA MET A 402 -24.05 31.43 -28.67
C MET A 402 -25.32 31.07 -29.46
N SER A 403 -25.30 31.20 -30.79
CA SER A 403 -26.35 30.62 -31.65
C SER A 403 -26.07 29.13 -31.92
N GLY A 404 -27.11 28.30 -31.96
CA GLY A 404 -27.00 26.86 -32.21
C GLY A 404 -26.82 25.98 -30.98
N SER A 405 -26.49 24.70 -31.21
CA SER A 405 -26.30 23.68 -30.18
C SER A 405 -24.92 23.03 -30.28
N LYS A 406 -24.38 22.56 -29.16
CA LYS A 406 -23.08 21.88 -29.06
C LYS A 406 -23.26 20.51 -28.39
N THR A 407 -22.48 19.50 -28.81
CA THR A 407 -22.52 18.20 -28.12
C THR A 407 -21.81 18.31 -26.78
N LEU A 408 -22.26 17.56 -25.77
CA LEU A 408 -21.54 17.50 -24.50
C LEU A 408 -20.15 16.85 -24.65
N GLN A 409 -19.97 15.97 -25.63
CA GLN A 409 -18.65 15.42 -25.96
C GLN A 409 -17.66 16.51 -26.36
N ASP A 410 -18.08 17.47 -27.20
CA ASP A 410 -17.24 18.61 -27.58
C ASP A 410 -17.00 19.54 -26.39
N VAL A 411 -18.02 19.77 -25.55
CA VAL A 411 -17.88 20.57 -24.32
C VAL A 411 -16.81 19.98 -23.40
N PHE A 412 -16.85 18.68 -23.12
CA PHE A 412 -15.84 18.02 -22.30
C PHE A 412 -14.45 17.99 -22.95
N THR A 413 -14.39 17.92 -24.28
CA THR A 413 -13.13 17.88 -25.02
C THR A 413 -12.44 19.24 -24.99
N ASP A 414 -13.18 20.32 -25.25
CA ASP A 414 -12.64 21.69 -25.22
C ASP A 414 -12.21 22.11 -23.80
N ALA A 415 -12.94 21.65 -22.78
CA ALA A 415 -12.58 21.86 -21.38
C ALA A 415 -11.50 20.89 -20.87
N LEU A 416 -10.93 20.04 -21.73
CA LEU A 416 -9.90 19.04 -21.38
C LEU A 416 -10.30 18.12 -20.22
N VAL A 417 -11.58 17.79 -20.08
CA VAL A 417 -12.06 16.90 -19.04
C VAL A 417 -11.67 15.45 -19.36
N PRO A 418 -10.92 14.75 -18.48
CA PRO A 418 -10.51 13.37 -18.70
C PRO A 418 -11.69 12.42 -18.88
N ALA A 419 -11.57 11.43 -19.76
CA ALA A 419 -12.64 10.47 -20.08
C ALA A 419 -13.18 9.74 -18.83
N SER A 420 -12.31 9.48 -17.85
CA SER A 420 -12.64 8.90 -16.55
C SER A 420 -13.59 9.79 -15.73
N ARG A 421 -13.42 11.12 -15.77
CA ARG A 421 -14.25 12.09 -15.05
C ARG A 421 -15.56 12.40 -15.76
N ARG A 422 -15.60 12.34 -17.10
CA ARG A 422 -16.82 12.65 -17.88
C ARG A 422 -18.03 11.84 -17.41
N ARG A 423 -17.84 10.55 -17.11
CA ARG A 423 -18.91 9.64 -16.66
C ARG A 423 -19.50 10.00 -15.29
N GLN A 424 -18.75 10.72 -14.47
CA GLN A 424 -19.14 11.12 -13.11
C GLN A 424 -19.45 12.62 -13.03
N TRP A 425 -19.36 13.34 -14.16
CA TRP A 425 -19.64 14.77 -14.18
C TRP A 425 -21.16 14.99 -14.16
N PRO A 426 -21.69 15.79 -13.22
CA PRO A 426 -23.12 16.05 -13.14
C PRO A 426 -23.58 16.81 -14.37
N VAL A 427 -24.67 16.35 -14.98
CA VAL A 427 -25.41 17.09 -16.00
C VAL A 427 -26.81 17.32 -15.45
N LEU A 428 -27.15 18.60 -15.27
CA LEU A 428 -28.48 18.99 -14.84
C LEU A 428 -29.41 19.08 -16.05
N VAL A 429 -30.52 18.36 -15.99
CA VAL A 429 -31.48 18.22 -17.08
C VAL A 429 -32.92 18.45 -16.61
N ILE A 430 -33.78 18.82 -17.56
CA ILE A 430 -35.23 18.71 -17.44
C ILE A 430 -35.68 17.78 -18.56
N GLY A 431 -36.10 16.57 -18.21
CA GLY A 431 -36.24 15.47 -19.16
C GLY A 431 -34.94 15.24 -19.94
N ASN A 432 -34.98 15.43 -21.26
CA ASN A 432 -33.81 15.27 -22.13
C ASN A 432 -33.08 16.59 -22.42
N THR A 433 -33.58 17.72 -21.94
CA THR A 433 -32.99 19.03 -22.20
C THR A 433 -31.91 19.34 -21.19
N VAL A 434 -30.67 19.55 -21.64
CA VAL A 434 -29.55 19.93 -20.79
C VAL A 434 -29.67 21.39 -20.38
N ILE A 435 -29.77 21.63 -19.07
CA ILE A 435 -29.92 22.97 -18.49
C ILE A 435 -28.57 23.53 -18.06
N TRP A 436 -27.74 22.71 -17.41
CA TRP A 436 -26.46 23.15 -16.85
C TRP A 436 -25.47 22.00 -16.69
N VAL A 437 -24.20 22.28 -17.00
CA VAL A 437 -23.05 21.40 -16.76
C VAL A 437 -22.10 22.17 -15.84
N PRO A 438 -22.10 21.89 -14.53
CA PRO A 438 -21.35 22.65 -13.54
C PRO A 438 -19.87 22.79 -13.88
N GLY A 439 -19.31 23.97 -13.68
CA GLY A 439 -17.91 24.27 -13.98
C GLY A 439 -17.60 24.47 -15.46
N LEU A 440 -18.49 24.07 -16.38
CA LEU A 440 -18.20 24.00 -17.81
C LEU A 440 -19.10 24.93 -18.63
N LEU A 441 -20.42 24.80 -18.50
CA LEU A 441 -21.34 25.48 -19.41
C LEU A 441 -22.78 25.54 -18.89
N ARG A 442 -23.50 26.61 -19.24
CA ARG A 442 -24.93 26.79 -18.96
C ARG A 442 -25.72 26.93 -20.26
N SER A 443 -26.92 26.36 -20.30
CA SER A 443 -27.85 26.57 -21.41
C SER A 443 -28.47 27.96 -21.41
N ARG A 444 -29.01 28.36 -22.57
CA ARG A 444 -29.83 29.58 -22.74
C ARG A 444 -31.26 29.46 -22.19
N HIS A 445 -31.65 28.32 -21.65
CA HIS A 445 -33.00 28.11 -21.11
C HIS A 445 -33.14 28.75 -19.72
N LEU A 446 -34.39 29.07 -19.35
CA LEU A 446 -34.74 29.56 -18.01
C LEU A 446 -33.92 30.79 -17.59
N LEU A 447 -33.70 31.73 -18.53
CA LEU A 447 -33.04 32.99 -18.22
C LEU A 447 -33.94 33.84 -17.35
N ILE A 448 -33.34 34.50 -16.38
CA ILE A 448 -34.06 35.40 -15.48
C ILE A 448 -34.53 36.61 -16.31
N GLY A 449 -35.86 36.75 -16.45
CA GLY A 449 -36.47 37.80 -17.24
C GLY A 449 -37.55 38.56 -16.46
N GLY A 450 -37.32 39.85 -16.21
CA GLY A 450 -38.31 40.78 -15.66
C GLY A 450 -38.21 41.03 -14.14
N PRO A 451 -38.80 42.14 -13.62
CA PRO A 451 -38.41 42.73 -12.33
C PRO A 451 -39.05 42.17 -11.05
N ALA A 452 -39.61 40.96 -11.01
CA ALA A 452 -40.16 40.40 -9.76
C ALA A 452 -40.39 38.89 -9.83
N LYS A 453 -39.33 38.09 -9.73
CA LYS A 453 -39.45 36.63 -9.70
C LYS A 453 -38.52 35.98 -8.67
N ASP A 454 -39.02 34.93 -8.04
CA ASP A 454 -38.21 33.99 -7.27
C ASP A 454 -37.20 33.33 -8.22
N VAL A 455 -35.94 33.27 -7.80
CA VAL A 455 -34.85 32.68 -8.58
C VAL A 455 -34.40 31.41 -7.89
N LEU A 456 -34.32 30.31 -8.65
CA LEU A 456 -33.71 29.08 -8.16
C LEU A 456 -32.20 29.17 -8.33
N ARG A 457 -31.47 29.25 -7.22
CA ARG A 457 -30.02 29.11 -7.17
C ARG A 457 -29.66 27.63 -7.03
N LEU A 458 -28.77 27.17 -7.90
CA LEU A 458 -28.14 25.85 -7.86
C LEU A 458 -26.65 26.02 -7.68
N HIS A 459 -26.07 25.35 -6.69
CA HIS A 459 -24.63 25.36 -6.43
C HIS A 459 -24.10 23.94 -6.42
N ALA A 460 -23.06 23.68 -7.19
CA ALA A 460 -22.42 22.36 -7.28
C ALA A 460 -21.07 22.39 -6.59
N ARG A 461 -20.92 21.63 -5.51
CA ARG A 461 -19.62 21.42 -4.87
C ARG A 461 -18.92 20.23 -5.53
N PRO A 462 -17.79 20.46 -6.21
CA PRO A 462 -16.99 19.37 -6.73
C PRO A 462 -16.34 18.56 -5.60
N PRO A 463 -16.12 17.26 -5.78
CA PRO A 463 -15.36 16.42 -4.84
C PRO A 463 -13.86 16.69 -4.85
N PHE A 464 -13.43 17.78 -5.49
CA PHE A 464 -12.04 18.19 -5.63
C PHE A 464 -11.91 19.68 -5.27
N PRO A 465 -10.78 20.12 -4.70
CA PRO A 465 -10.57 21.52 -4.37
C PRO A 465 -10.63 22.40 -5.63
N ILE A 466 -11.36 23.53 -5.51
CA ILE A 466 -11.55 24.56 -6.54
C ILE A 466 -10.31 25.45 -6.64
#